data_AF-A0A7K3GHN2-F1
#
_entry.id   AF-A0A7K3GHN2-F1
#
_cell.length_a   1.000
_cell.length_b   1.000
_cell.length_c   1.000
_cell.angle_alpha   90.00
_cell.angle_beta   90.00
_cell.angle_gamma   90.00
#
_symmetry.space_group_name_H-M   'P 1'
#
loop_
_entity.id
_entity.type
_entity.pdbx_description
1 polymer ?
#
loop_
_entity_poly.entity_id
_entity_poly.type
_entity_poly.pdbx_seq_one_letter_code
_entity_poly.pdbx_strand_id
1 'polypeptide(L)'
;MSTVAPARAARTVTARTVTARTVVGRTAWLLSALFWSALAVLEAVDHGWVAGLLAFAFFLAPDLTFLVGLSDAPRMEKGRLTPRAVPYYNAAHRALVPLALVVLHTVTPVTWAPAFAALCGWLAHISYDRAFGYGLRTKEGYQRG
;
A
#
# COMPACT_ATOMS: atom_id res chain seq x y z
N MET A 1 -45.80 -28.88 10.45
CA MET A 1 -45.19 -27.59 10.88
C MET A 1 -43.73 -27.62 10.48
N SER A 2 -43.35 -26.94 9.38
CA SER A 2 -41.98 -26.91 8.86
C SER A 2 -41.25 -25.65 9.34
N THR A 3 -40.20 -25.83 10.14
CA THR A 3 -39.30 -24.76 10.61
C THR A 3 -38.09 -24.66 9.68
N VAL A 4 -38.04 -23.63 8.83
CA VAL A 4 -36.85 -23.24 8.06
C VAL A 4 -36.47 -21.82 8.46
N ALA A 5 -35.59 -21.65 9.45
CA ALA A 5 -35.11 -20.31 9.87
C ALA A 5 -33.68 -20.17 10.48
N PRO A 6 -32.67 -21.05 10.30
CA PRO A 6 -31.32 -20.76 10.83
C PRO A 6 -30.38 -20.04 9.84
N ALA A 7 -30.58 -20.18 8.52
CA ALA A 7 -29.58 -19.76 7.52
C ALA A 7 -29.41 -18.24 7.37
N ARG A 8 -30.46 -17.44 7.62
CA ARG A 8 -30.42 -15.97 7.43
C ARG A 8 -29.62 -15.28 8.53
N ALA A 9 -29.72 -15.74 9.78
CA ALA A 9 -29.00 -15.16 10.91
C ALA A 9 -27.48 -15.39 10.79
N ALA A 10 -27.06 -16.60 10.42
CA ALA A 10 -25.65 -16.93 10.21
C ALA A 10 -24.99 -16.08 9.10
N ARG A 11 -25.73 -15.80 8.02
CA ARG A 11 -25.25 -14.98 6.89
C ARG A 11 -25.08 -13.51 7.28
N THR A 12 -25.98 -12.96 8.08
CA THR A 12 -25.91 -11.57 8.58
C THR A 12 -24.76 -11.38 9.57
N VAL A 13 -24.55 -12.33 10.48
CA VAL A 13 -23.41 -12.28 11.42
C VAL A 13 -22.10 -12.33 10.66
N THR A 14 -21.93 -13.30 9.74
CA THR A 14 -20.70 -13.46 8.96
C THR A 14 -20.38 -12.22 8.11
N ALA A 15 -21.39 -11.63 7.45
CA ALA A 15 -21.22 -10.41 6.68
C ALA A 15 -20.80 -9.22 7.56
N ARG A 16 -21.41 -9.06 8.75
CA ARG A 16 -21.06 -7.98 9.69
C ARG A 16 -19.62 -8.12 10.20
N THR A 17 -19.14 -9.32 10.45
CA THR A 17 -17.77 -9.57 10.92
C THR A 17 -16.74 -9.28 9.83
N VAL A 18 -17.03 -9.62 8.57
CA VAL A 18 -16.16 -9.28 7.42
C VAL A 18 -16.10 -7.77 7.20
N THR A 19 -17.23 -7.07 7.28
CA THR A 19 -17.27 -5.60 7.16
C THR A 19 -16.53 -4.92 8.31
N ALA A 20 -16.70 -5.37 9.54
CA ALA A 20 -15.96 -4.81 10.68
C ALA A 20 -14.44 -5.02 10.53
N ARG A 21 -14.00 -6.22 10.11
CA ARG A 21 -12.58 -6.53 9.89
C ARG A 21 -11.96 -5.69 8.78
N THR A 22 -12.71 -5.44 7.70
CA THR A 22 -12.24 -4.60 6.59
C THR A 22 -12.16 -3.13 6.98
N VAL A 23 -13.12 -2.61 7.74
CA VAL A 23 -13.08 -1.24 8.28
C VAL A 23 -11.90 -1.08 9.23
N VAL A 24 -11.74 -1.97 10.22
CA VAL A 24 -10.60 -1.90 11.17
C VAL A 24 -9.26 -1.97 10.43
N GLY A 25 -9.14 -2.88 9.45
CA GLY A 25 -7.94 -2.97 8.62
C GLY A 25 -7.65 -1.68 7.85
N ARG A 26 -8.65 -1.10 7.19
CA ARG A 26 -8.51 0.16 6.44
C ARG A 26 -8.15 1.34 7.36
N THR A 27 -8.76 1.41 8.53
CA THR A 27 -8.44 2.44 9.53
C THR A 27 -7.01 2.30 10.04
N ALA A 28 -6.55 1.08 10.35
CA ALA A 28 -5.17 0.84 10.76
C ALA A 28 -4.16 1.24 9.67
N TRP A 29 -4.48 0.96 8.41
CA TRP A 29 -3.69 1.41 7.27
C TRP A 29 -3.70 2.93 7.11
N LEU A 30 -4.84 3.59 7.30
CA LEU A 30 -4.92 5.05 7.24
C LEU A 30 -4.08 5.70 8.34
N LEU A 31 -4.15 5.20 9.58
CA LEU A 31 -3.32 5.68 10.68
C LEU A 31 -1.84 5.49 10.37
N SER A 32 -1.47 4.34 9.79
CA SER A 32 -0.10 4.08 9.34
C SER A 32 0.33 5.07 8.25
N ALA A 33 -0.55 5.38 7.29
CA ALA A 33 -0.25 6.34 6.22
C ALA A 33 0.02 7.74 6.77
N LEU A 34 -0.79 8.19 7.73
CA LEU A 34 -0.63 9.47 8.39
C LEU A 34 0.66 9.52 9.22
N PHE A 35 0.97 8.44 9.94
CA PHE A 35 2.20 8.31 10.72
C PHE A 35 3.45 8.42 9.83
N TRP A 36 3.52 7.64 8.74
CA TRP A 36 4.68 7.68 7.84
C TRP A 36 4.79 9.00 7.07
N SER A 37 3.66 9.62 6.71
CA SER A 37 3.65 10.96 6.12
C SER A 37 4.18 12.02 7.08
N ALA A 38 3.80 11.96 8.35
CA ALA A 38 4.28 12.88 9.37
C ALA A 38 5.80 12.78 9.56
N LEU A 39 6.35 11.56 9.61
CA LEU A 39 7.79 11.36 9.67
C LEU A 39 8.50 11.88 8.41
N ALA A 40 7.97 11.59 7.22
CA ALA A 40 8.55 12.08 5.98
C ALA A 40 8.61 13.63 5.93
N VAL A 41 7.56 14.30 6.40
CA VAL A 41 7.50 15.76 6.48
C VAL A 41 8.47 16.30 7.54
N LEU A 42 8.52 15.68 8.71
CA LEU A 42 9.45 16.07 9.77
C LEU A 42 10.90 16.01 9.27
N GLU A 43 11.30 14.89 8.67
CA GLU A 43 12.63 14.71 8.10
C GLU A 43 12.94 15.72 6.98
N ALA A 44 11.95 16.07 6.16
CA ALA A 44 12.10 17.09 5.13
C ALA A 44 12.31 18.49 5.71
N VAL A 45 11.64 18.83 6.82
CA VAL A 45 11.79 20.11 7.51
C VAL A 45 13.15 20.19 8.22
N ASP A 46 13.56 19.13 8.89
CA ASP A 46 14.78 19.12 9.72
C ASP A 46 16.06 18.95 8.87
N HIS A 47 15.99 18.19 7.78
CA HIS A 47 17.16 17.85 6.95
C HIS A 47 17.15 18.49 5.55
N GLY A 48 16.15 19.31 5.26
CA GLY A 48 16.09 20.16 4.08
C GLY A 48 15.51 19.52 2.81
N TRP A 49 15.57 20.28 1.72
CA TRP A 49 14.82 20.00 0.50
C TRP A 49 15.15 18.65 -0.16
N VAL A 50 16.37 18.12 0.01
CA VAL A 50 16.76 16.82 -0.54
C VAL A 50 15.95 15.69 0.10
N ALA A 51 15.75 15.75 1.43
CA ALA A 51 14.92 14.78 2.14
C ALA A 51 13.46 14.87 1.69
N GLY A 52 12.93 16.09 1.53
CA GLY A 52 11.58 16.31 0.98
C GLY A 52 11.41 15.81 -0.46
N LEU A 53 12.39 16.05 -1.32
CA LEU A 53 12.37 15.58 -2.71
C LEU A 53 12.39 14.05 -2.77
N LEU A 54 13.26 13.39 -2.00
CA LEU A 54 13.32 11.93 -2.00
C LEU A 54 12.09 11.29 -1.36
N ALA A 55 11.54 11.87 -0.28
CA ALA A 55 10.27 11.47 0.28
C ALA A 55 9.15 11.52 -0.76
N PHE A 56 9.04 12.63 -1.49
CA PHE A 56 8.03 12.79 -2.54
C PHE A 56 8.28 11.85 -3.72
N ALA A 57 9.53 11.69 -4.17
CA ALA A 57 9.87 10.79 -5.26
C ALA A 57 9.53 9.33 -4.92
N PHE A 58 9.85 8.87 -3.71
CA PHE A 58 9.55 7.50 -3.26
C PHE A 58 8.08 7.30 -2.90
N PHE A 59 7.36 8.38 -2.58
CA PHE A 59 5.90 8.35 -2.50
C PHE A 59 5.26 8.06 -3.87
N LEU A 60 5.85 8.53 -4.97
CA LEU A 60 5.34 8.28 -6.33
C LEU A 60 5.97 7.04 -7.00
N ALA A 61 7.15 6.61 -6.56
CA ALA A 61 7.92 5.55 -7.21
C ALA A 61 7.17 4.23 -7.40
N PRO A 62 6.34 3.73 -6.46
CA PRO A 62 5.60 2.49 -6.66
C PRO A 62 4.65 2.52 -7.86
N ASP A 63 4.03 3.67 -8.13
CA ASP A 63 3.12 3.85 -9.27
C ASP A 63 3.84 3.88 -10.61
N LEU A 64 5.13 4.24 -10.63
CA LEU A 64 5.91 4.19 -11.87
C LEU A 64 6.01 2.77 -12.45
N THR A 65 5.75 1.74 -11.64
CA THR A 65 5.66 0.35 -12.13
C THR A 65 4.53 0.13 -13.15
N PHE A 66 3.48 0.97 -13.15
CA PHE A 66 2.43 0.93 -14.18
C PHE A 66 2.95 1.25 -15.58
N LEU A 67 4.04 2.01 -15.70
CA LEU A 67 4.63 2.38 -16.99
C LEU A 67 5.19 1.17 -17.75
N VAL A 68 5.59 0.10 -17.05
CA VAL A 68 6.11 -1.14 -17.66
C VAL A 68 5.08 -1.80 -18.59
N GLY A 69 3.78 -1.56 -18.35
CA GLY A 69 2.68 -2.12 -19.13
C GLY A 69 1.95 -1.12 -20.03
N LEU A 70 2.43 0.12 -20.14
CA LEU A 70 1.64 1.21 -20.72
C LEU A 70 1.27 0.99 -22.19
N SER A 71 2.13 0.33 -22.95
CA SER A 71 1.89 -0.02 -24.37
C SER A 71 0.73 -1.01 -24.57
N ASP A 72 0.44 -1.83 -23.56
CA ASP A 72 -0.60 -2.85 -23.59
C ASP A 72 -1.91 -2.34 -22.95
N ALA A 73 -1.88 -1.19 -22.27
CA ALA A 73 -3.03 -0.58 -21.57
C ALA A 73 -4.27 -0.33 -22.44
N PRO A 74 -4.19 0.11 -23.72
CA PRO A 74 -5.37 0.35 -24.56
C PRO A 74 -6.17 -0.92 -24.88
N ARG A 75 -5.58 -2.10 -24.68
CA ARG A 75 -6.16 -3.42 -25.01
C ARG A 75 -6.60 -4.19 -23.77
N MET A 76 -6.47 -3.61 -22.58
CA MET A 76 -6.78 -4.25 -21.30
C MET A 76 -8.17 -3.84 -20.80
N GLU A 77 -8.83 -4.76 -20.10
CA GLU A 77 -10.06 -4.44 -19.37
C GLU A 77 -9.80 -3.39 -18.28
N LYS A 78 -10.78 -2.52 -18.04
CA LYS A 78 -10.69 -1.50 -16.97
C LYS A 78 -10.42 -2.18 -15.63
N GLY A 79 -9.35 -1.78 -14.95
CA GLY A 79 -8.93 -2.31 -13.64
C GLY A 79 -8.04 -3.54 -13.69
N ARG A 80 -7.72 -4.06 -14.88
CA ARG A 80 -6.77 -5.16 -15.07
C ARG A 80 -5.37 -4.61 -15.37
N LEU A 81 -4.40 -5.00 -14.55
CA LEU A 81 -3.00 -4.73 -14.82
C LEU A 81 -2.45 -5.73 -15.83
N THR A 82 -1.54 -5.30 -16.71
CA THR A 82 -0.90 -6.22 -17.65
C THR A 82 -0.12 -7.28 -16.87
N PRO A 83 -0.20 -8.58 -17.22
CA PRO A 83 0.51 -9.64 -16.49
C PRO A 83 2.03 -9.39 -16.35
N ARG A 84 2.62 -8.65 -17.29
CA ARG A 84 4.03 -8.22 -17.25
C ARG A 84 4.34 -7.18 -16.17
N ALA A 85 3.41 -6.28 -15.87
CA ALA A 85 3.60 -5.25 -14.84
C ALA A 85 3.28 -5.77 -13.43
N VAL A 86 2.52 -6.86 -13.30
CA VAL A 86 2.16 -7.49 -12.01
C VAL A 86 3.36 -7.77 -11.09
N PRO A 87 4.46 -8.42 -11.50
CA PRO A 87 5.57 -8.70 -10.59
C PRO A 87 6.22 -7.42 -10.05
N TYR A 88 6.39 -6.40 -10.90
CA TYR A 88 6.95 -5.11 -10.50
C TYR A 88 6.03 -4.37 -9.53
N TYR A 89 4.75 -4.29 -9.85
CA TYR A 89 3.74 -3.71 -8.97
C TYR A 89 3.73 -4.42 -7.61
N ASN A 90 3.67 -5.76 -7.59
CA ASN A 90 3.61 -6.53 -6.35
C ASN A 90 4.88 -6.39 -5.50
N ALA A 91 6.05 -6.28 -6.13
CA ALA A 91 7.30 -6.02 -5.42
C ALA A 91 7.29 -4.62 -4.79
N ALA A 92 6.91 -3.60 -5.55
CA ALA A 92 6.86 -2.21 -5.09
C ALA A 92 5.79 -1.97 -4.01
N HIS A 93 4.66 -2.70 -4.06
CA HIS A 93 3.55 -2.54 -3.10
C HIS A 93 3.62 -3.51 -1.92
N ARG A 94 4.77 -4.15 -1.70
CA ARG A 94 5.00 -5.05 -0.56
C ARG A 94 5.55 -4.28 0.62
N ALA A 95 4.68 -3.90 1.56
CA ALA A 95 5.03 -3.11 2.75
C ALA A 95 6.23 -3.64 3.56
N LEU A 96 6.44 -4.96 3.57
CA LEU A 96 7.58 -5.58 4.25
C LEU A 96 8.94 -5.10 3.70
N VAL A 97 9.03 -4.74 2.43
CA VAL A 97 10.29 -4.29 1.81
C VAL A 97 10.74 -2.95 2.41
N PRO A 98 9.98 -1.84 2.27
CA PRO A 98 10.42 -0.58 2.87
C PRO A 98 10.42 -0.64 4.39
N LEU A 99 9.55 -1.43 5.04
CA LEU A 99 9.61 -1.61 6.49
C LEU A 99 10.92 -2.24 6.96
N ALA A 100 11.37 -3.30 6.27
CA ALA A 100 12.66 -3.92 6.59
C ALA A 100 13.83 -2.96 6.35
N LEU A 101 13.76 -2.11 5.32
CA LEU A 101 14.76 -1.09 5.05
C LEU A 101 14.77 0.01 6.11
N VAL A 102 13.61 0.44 6.61
CA VAL A 102 13.51 1.37 7.75
C VAL A 102 14.18 0.78 8.97
N VAL A 103 13.86 -0.46 9.33
CA VAL A 103 14.49 -1.16 10.47
C VAL A 103 15.99 -1.30 10.27
N LEU A 104 16.44 -1.67 9.06
CA LEU A 104 17.86 -1.78 8.77
C LEU A 104 18.57 -0.42 8.91
N HIS A 105 17.97 0.66 8.42
CA HIS A 105 18.49 2.01 8.58
C HIS A 105 18.65 2.38 10.07
N THR A 106 17.66 2.06 10.92
CA THR A 106 17.70 2.42 12.34
C THR A 106 18.68 1.59 13.19
N VAL A 107 19.02 0.36 12.77
CA VAL A 107 19.95 -0.52 13.50
C VAL A 107 21.39 -0.49 12.95
N THR A 108 21.64 0.26 11.88
CA THR A 108 22.97 0.41 11.26
C THR A 108 23.51 1.81 11.52
N PRO A 109 24.82 2.07 11.38
CA PRO A 109 25.39 3.41 11.56
C PRO A 109 25.07 4.37 10.39
N VAL A 110 24.08 4.04 9.54
CA VAL A 110 23.68 4.89 8.42
C VAL A 110 22.87 6.06 8.95
N THR A 111 23.37 7.28 8.80
CA THR A 111 22.74 8.52 9.31
C THR A 111 22.20 9.41 8.20
N TRP A 112 22.01 8.87 7.00
CA TRP A 112 21.56 9.64 5.85
C TRP A 112 20.04 9.86 5.89
N ALA A 113 19.62 10.95 6.54
CA ALA A 113 18.22 11.35 6.72
C ALA A 113 17.38 11.36 5.42
N PRO A 114 17.88 11.82 4.26
CA PRO A 114 17.10 11.74 3.02
C PRO A 114 16.70 10.32 2.60
N ALA A 115 17.50 9.29 2.90
CA ALA A 115 17.08 7.91 2.67
C ALA A 115 15.94 7.50 3.61
N PHE A 116 15.99 7.87 4.88
CA PHE A 116 14.94 7.56 5.83
C PHE A 116 13.62 8.23 5.43
N ALA A 117 13.67 9.51 5.04
CA ALA A 117 12.54 10.25 4.50
C ALA A 117 11.93 9.57 3.26
N ALA A 118 12.77 9.08 2.35
CA ALA A 118 12.35 8.31 1.16
C ALA A 118 11.58 7.04 1.55
N LEU A 119 12.10 6.27 2.50
CA LEU A 119 11.46 5.05 2.98
C LEU A 119 10.12 5.32 3.67
N CYS A 120 10.02 6.43 4.42
CA CYS A 120 8.77 6.91 5.00
C CYS A 120 7.75 7.26 3.91
N GLY A 121 8.17 7.99 2.86
CA GLY A 121 7.32 8.28 1.70
C GLY A 121 6.79 7.03 1.01
N TRP A 122 7.65 6.02 0.83
CA TRP A 122 7.24 4.73 0.25
C TRP A 122 6.22 3.99 1.14
N LEU A 123 6.44 3.92 2.45
CA LEU A 123 5.49 3.29 3.37
C LEU A 123 4.17 4.04 3.44
N ALA A 124 4.19 5.38 3.38
CA ALA A 124 3.00 6.21 3.33
C ALA A 124 2.16 5.87 2.09
N HIS A 125 2.77 5.79 0.91
CA HIS A 125 2.10 5.41 -0.33
C HIS A 125 1.38 4.05 -0.21
N ILE A 126 2.11 3.00 0.20
CA ILE A 126 1.52 1.65 0.35
C ILE A 126 0.36 1.67 1.35
N SER A 127 0.50 2.44 2.43
CA SER A 127 -0.51 2.52 3.48
C SER A 127 -1.78 3.23 3.00
N TYR A 128 -1.67 4.32 2.22
CA TYR A 128 -2.81 4.98 1.58
C TYR A 128 -3.54 4.03 0.65
N ASP A 129 -2.80 3.30 -0.18
CA ASP A 129 -3.35 2.28 -1.07
C ASP A 129 -4.21 1.27 -0.30
N ARG A 130 -3.67 0.71 0.80
CA ARG A 130 -4.40 -0.28 1.59
C ARG A 130 -5.59 0.34 2.34
N ALA A 131 -5.50 1.60 2.74
CA ALA A 131 -6.59 2.33 3.37
C ALA A 131 -7.77 2.55 2.40
N PHE A 132 -7.48 2.90 1.14
CA PHE A 132 -8.48 3.04 0.07
C PHE A 132 -8.97 1.71 -0.49
N GLY A 133 -8.33 0.61 -0.09
CA GLY A 133 -8.72 -0.75 -0.45
C GLY A 133 -7.99 -1.30 -1.66
N TYR A 134 -7.01 -0.58 -2.21
CA TYR A 134 -6.09 -1.10 -3.21
C TYR A 134 -5.19 -2.17 -2.59
N GLY A 135 -4.98 -3.25 -3.34
CA GLY A 135 -4.25 -4.43 -2.88
C GLY A 135 -3.26 -4.93 -3.91
N LEU A 136 -2.56 -6.01 -3.56
CA LEU A 136 -1.68 -6.72 -4.50
C LEU A 136 -2.48 -7.29 -5.67
N ARG A 137 -1.85 -7.48 -6.81
CA ARG A 137 -2.50 -8.04 -8.01
C ARG A 137 -2.31 -9.55 -8.10
N THR A 138 -3.30 -10.26 -8.64
CA THR A 138 -3.20 -11.67 -9.05
C THR A 138 -2.29 -11.79 -10.26
N LYS A 139 -1.88 -13.03 -10.61
CA LYS A 139 -1.01 -13.26 -11.78
C LYS A 139 -1.69 -12.80 -13.08
N GLU A 140 -3.02 -12.85 -13.10
CA GLU A 140 -3.88 -12.46 -14.20
C GLU A 140 -4.09 -10.94 -14.30
N GLY A 141 -3.66 -10.18 -13.28
CA GLY A 141 -3.73 -8.72 -13.23
C GLY A 141 -4.88 -8.14 -12.41
N TYR A 142 -5.73 -8.96 -11.81
CA TYR A 142 -6.87 -8.52 -11.00
C TYR A 142 -6.44 -8.14 -9.58
N GLN A 143 -7.23 -7.33 -8.88
CA GLN A 143 -6.95 -6.99 -7.49
C GLN A 143 -7.21 -8.19 -6.56
N ARG A 144 -6.27 -8.47 -5.64
CA ARG A 144 -6.49 -9.40 -4.52
C ARG A 144 -7.20 -8.64 -3.41
N GLY A 145 -8.49 -8.87 -3.27
CA GLY A 145 -9.30 -8.26 -2.21
C GLY A 145 -10.78 -8.37 -2.52
#